data_AF-A0A7Y8I7R3-F1
#
_entry.id   AF-A0A7Y8I7R3-F1
#
_cell.length_a   1.000
_cell.length_b   1.000
_cell.length_c   1.000
_cell.angle_alpha   90.00
_cell.angle_beta   90.00
_cell.angle_gamma   90.00
#
_symmetry.space_group_name_H-M   'P 1'
#
loop_
_entity.id
_entity.type
_entity.pdbx_description
1 polymer ?
#
loop_
_entity_poly.entity_id
_entity_poly.type
_entity_poly.pdbx_seq_one_letter_code
_entity_poly.pdbx_strand_id
1 'polypeptide(L)'
;MNAPFFKFDYFNTDVSLIFAFIIGIAFGIALERGGFGRATILAAQFYFTNMRVLKVMFTAIVTAMLGLFYLSVIGFLDLSLIYLTTTNMLPMVVGGLVAGVGFVIGGYCPGTSMVAVATGKIDAMVYVLGMMFGIFVFGEMFPSIESFFNSSEMGSVTLPQYFNMSYGLVVFLVVLMALGAFAAAEWGERKMAAKKSEANP
;
A
#
# COMPACT_ATOMS: atom_id res chain seq x y z
N MET A 1 -12.09 9.48 -24.11
CA MET A 1 -11.89 8.82 -22.79
C MET A 1 -12.06 7.34 -23.03
N ASN A 2 -10.95 6.58 -23.06
CA ASN A 2 -10.94 5.19 -23.52
C ASN A 2 -10.68 4.18 -22.37
N ALA A 3 -10.14 4.64 -21.24
CA ALA A 3 -9.96 3.86 -20.02
C ALA A 3 -10.75 4.49 -18.86
N PRO A 4 -11.28 3.67 -17.92
CA PRO A 4 -11.01 2.25 -17.70
C PRO A 4 -11.77 1.30 -18.64
N PHE A 5 -11.02 0.49 -19.40
CA PHE A 5 -11.52 -0.39 -20.46
C PHE A 5 -12.54 -1.44 -20.00
N PHE A 6 -12.49 -1.82 -18.72
CA PHE A 6 -13.45 -2.75 -18.11
C PHE A 6 -14.86 -2.15 -17.99
N LYS A 7 -14.98 -0.84 -17.71
CA LYS A 7 -16.29 -0.17 -17.64
C LYS A 7 -16.85 0.21 -19.01
N PHE A 8 -16.03 0.13 -20.06
CA PHE A 8 -16.43 0.39 -21.43
C PHE A 8 -16.70 -0.90 -22.22
N ASP A 9 -16.84 -2.06 -21.55
CA ASP A 9 -17.11 -3.38 -22.15
C ASP A 9 -16.11 -3.84 -23.23
N TYR A 10 -14.93 -3.24 -23.31
CA TYR A 10 -13.88 -3.66 -24.26
C TYR A 10 -13.14 -4.93 -23.81
N PHE A 11 -13.20 -5.29 -22.52
CA PHE A 11 -12.62 -6.52 -21.98
C PHE A 11 -13.70 -7.39 -21.34
N ASN A 12 -13.83 -8.63 -21.84
CA ASN A 12 -14.58 -9.67 -21.14
C ASN A 12 -13.88 -10.01 -19.81
N THR A 13 -14.64 -10.51 -18.82
CA THR A 13 -14.15 -10.97 -17.51
C THR A 13 -12.96 -11.92 -17.66
N ASP A 14 -13.00 -12.84 -18.62
CA ASP A 14 -11.93 -13.81 -18.86
C ASP A 14 -10.61 -13.14 -19.26
N VAL A 15 -10.67 -12.15 -20.15
CA VAL A 15 -9.48 -11.41 -20.61
C VAL A 15 -8.92 -10.56 -19.47
N SER A 16 -9.80 -9.97 -18.65
CA SER A 16 -9.42 -9.19 -17.47
C SER A 16 -8.70 -10.06 -16.43
N LEU A 17 -9.13 -11.29 -16.22
CA LEU A 17 -8.48 -12.25 -15.33
C LEU A 17 -7.08 -12.63 -15.82
N ILE A 18 -6.90 -12.81 -17.13
CA ILE A 18 -5.58 -13.09 -17.72
C ILE A 18 -4.63 -11.90 -17.48
N PHE A 19 -5.07 -10.66 -17.75
CA PHE A 19 -4.25 -9.48 -17.49
C PHE A 19 -3.95 -9.31 -15.99
N ALA A 20 -4.95 -9.53 -15.11
CA ALA A 20 -4.76 -9.48 -13.67
C ALA A 20 -3.71 -10.50 -13.20
N PHE A 21 -3.73 -11.71 -13.75
CA PHE A 21 -2.74 -12.76 -13.47
C PHE A 21 -1.33 -12.34 -13.90
N ILE A 22 -1.17 -11.83 -15.13
CA ILE A 22 0.13 -11.37 -15.64
C ILE A 22 0.68 -10.20 -14.83
N ILE A 23 -0.18 -9.22 -14.49
CA ILE A 23 0.20 -8.07 -13.65
C ILE A 23 0.58 -8.55 -12.25
N GLY A 24 -0.15 -9.51 -11.68
CA GLY A 24 0.17 -10.13 -10.39
C GLY A 24 1.55 -10.79 -10.37
N ILE A 25 1.90 -11.54 -11.42
CA ILE A 25 3.23 -12.14 -11.58
C ILE A 25 4.30 -11.05 -11.67
N ALA A 26 4.09 -10.04 -12.53
CA ALA A 26 5.05 -8.94 -12.71
C ALA A 26 5.26 -8.17 -11.39
N PHE A 27 4.19 -7.92 -10.64
CA PHE A 27 4.24 -7.28 -9.33
C PHE A 27 4.99 -8.14 -8.30
N GLY A 28 4.72 -9.45 -8.26
CA GLY A 28 5.43 -10.38 -7.39
C GLY A 28 6.93 -10.43 -7.68
N ILE A 29 7.33 -10.46 -8.96
CA ILE A 29 8.74 -10.40 -9.38
C ILE A 29 9.39 -9.09 -8.94
N ALA A 30 8.70 -7.95 -9.09
CA ALA A 30 9.19 -6.65 -8.66
C ALA A 30 9.41 -6.60 -7.14
N LEU A 31 8.47 -7.15 -6.36
CA LEU A 31 8.58 -7.22 -4.90
C LEU A 31 9.74 -8.12 -4.46
N GLU A 32 9.91 -9.28 -5.08
CA GLU A 32 11.01 -10.19 -4.75
C GLU A 32 12.37 -9.59 -5.11
N ARG A 33 12.48 -8.94 -6.27
CA ARG A 33 13.69 -8.20 -6.68
C ARG A 33 14.00 -7.04 -5.74
N GLY A 34 12.99 -6.42 -5.13
CA GLY A 34 13.15 -5.41 -4.08
C GLY A 34 13.66 -5.97 -2.74
N GLY A 35 13.66 -7.30 -2.57
CA GLY A 35 14.01 -7.99 -1.33
C GLY A 35 12.87 -8.02 -0.31
N PHE A 36 11.64 -7.68 -0.72
CA PHE A 36 10.48 -7.66 0.17
C PHE A 36 9.96 -9.05 0.55
N GLY A 37 10.53 -10.12 0.00
CA GLY A 37 10.24 -11.47 0.48
C GLY A 37 10.85 -11.78 1.85
N ARG A 38 11.69 -10.94 2.45
CA ARG A 38 12.40 -11.23 3.73
C ARG A 38 11.83 -10.42 4.89
N ALA A 39 11.27 -11.11 5.91
CA ALA A 39 10.77 -10.47 7.13
C ALA A 39 11.80 -9.54 7.80
N THR A 40 13.08 -9.91 7.82
CA THR A 40 14.14 -9.10 8.43
C THR A 40 14.33 -7.74 7.76
N ILE A 41 14.14 -7.65 6.44
CA ILE A 41 14.23 -6.37 5.71
C ILE A 41 13.02 -5.49 6.01
N LEU A 42 11.83 -6.10 6.11
CA LEU A 42 10.60 -5.41 6.46
C LEU A 42 10.62 -4.92 7.91
N ALA A 43 11.04 -5.76 8.86
CA ALA A 43 11.16 -5.42 10.27
C ALA A 43 12.21 -4.33 10.51
N ALA A 44 13.31 -4.32 9.74
CA ALA A 44 14.39 -3.33 9.84
C ALA A 44 13.91 -1.88 9.66
N GLN A 45 12.79 -1.66 8.96
CA GLN A 45 12.12 -0.37 8.83
C GLN A 45 11.70 0.19 10.20
N PHE A 46 11.15 -0.64 11.08
CA PHE A 46 10.71 -0.23 12.43
C PHE A 46 11.88 0.07 13.37
N TYR A 47 13.05 -0.53 13.11
CA TYR A 47 14.28 -0.26 13.84
C TYR A 47 15.09 0.92 13.29
N PHE A 48 14.57 1.62 12.27
CA PHE A 48 15.27 2.72 11.58
C PHE A 48 16.65 2.34 11.03
N THR A 49 16.88 1.04 10.76
CA THR A 49 18.16 0.54 10.26
C THR A 49 18.18 0.38 8.75
N ASN A 50 17.03 0.16 8.13
CA ASN A 50 16.88 0.04 6.69
C ASN A 50 15.54 0.61 6.24
N MET A 51 15.56 1.80 5.62
CA MET A 51 14.36 2.52 5.17
C MET A 51 13.96 2.21 3.73
N ARG A 52 14.44 1.09 3.18
CA ARG A 52 14.14 0.68 1.80
C ARG A 52 12.64 0.54 1.53
N VAL A 53 11.87 0.01 2.48
CA VAL A 53 10.42 -0.17 2.32
C VAL A 53 9.74 1.18 2.10
N LEU A 54 10.01 2.16 2.98
CA LEU A 54 9.47 3.51 2.86
C LEU A 54 9.88 4.14 1.52
N LYS A 55 11.16 4.09 1.17
CA LYS A 55 11.69 4.68 -0.06
C LYS A 55 11.04 4.07 -1.32
N VAL A 56 10.92 2.76 -1.41
CA VAL A 56 10.33 2.12 -2.61
C VAL A 56 8.82 2.31 -2.68
N MET A 57 8.10 2.24 -1.56
CA MET A 57 6.65 2.44 -1.56
C MET A 57 6.27 3.89 -1.88
N PHE A 58 6.95 4.89 -1.31
CA PHE A 58 6.69 6.30 -1.64
C PHE A 58 7.03 6.63 -3.09
N THR A 59 8.14 6.13 -3.64
CA THR A 59 8.46 6.33 -5.06
C THR A 59 7.40 5.68 -5.95
N ALA A 60 6.95 4.47 -5.64
CA ALA A 60 5.89 3.80 -6.38
C ALA A 60 4.57 4.58 -6.36
N ILE A 61 4.16 5.09 -5.19
CA ILE A 61 2.96 5.92 -5.03
C ILE A 61 3.06 7.19 -5.88
N VAL A 62 4.17 7.93 -5.78
CA VAL A 62 4.37 9.17 -6.56
C VAL A 62 4.38 8.89 -8.05
N THR A 63 5.06 7.82 -8.48
CA THR A 63 5.13 7.42 -9.89
C THR A 63 3.75 7.07 -10.43
N ALA A 64 2.96 6.29 -9.68
CA ALA A 64 1.60 5.95 -10.05
C ALA A 64 0.68 7.17 -10.09
N MET A 65 0.78 8.06 -9.10
CA MET A 65 -0.02 9.30 -9.03
C MET A 65 0.27 10.21 -10.21
N LEU A 66 1.55 10.45 -10.54
CA LEU A 66 1.95 11.24 -11.70
C LEU A 66 1.51 10.59 -13.00
N GLY A 67 1.71 9.27 -13.14
CA GLY A 67 1.24 8.51 -14.30
C GLY A 67 -0.25 8.67 -14.53
N LEU A 68 -1.07 8.42 -13.50
CA LEU A 68 -2.52 8.59 -13.57
C LEU A 68 -2.93 10.03 -13.88
N PHE A 69 -2.26 11.03 -13.30
CA PHE A 69 -2.51 12.43 -13.59
C PHE A 69 -2.24 12.77 -15.05
N TYR A 70 -1.09 12.37 -15.60
CA TYR A 70 -0.77 12.62 -17.01
C TYR A 70 -1.74 11.89 -17.95
N LEU A 71 -2.07 10.62 -17.68
CA LEU A 71 -3.07 9.88 -18.47
C LEU A 71 -4.45 10.53 -18.41
N SER A 72 -4.80 11.16 -17.28
CA SER A 72 -6.05 11.90 -17.13
C SER A 72 -6.05 13.20 -17.93
N VAL A 73 -4.97 13.98 -17.87
CA VAL A 73 -4.83 15.24 -18.64
C VAL A 73 -4.84 15.01 -20.15
N ILE A 74 -4.26 13.89 -20.62
CA ILE A 74 -4.27 13.49 -22.03
C ILE A 74 -5.66 13.00 -22.48
N GLY A 75 -6.63 12.88 -21.55
CA GLY A 75 -8.00 12.44 -21.84
C GLY A 75 -8.14 10.93 -22.11
N PHE A 76 -7.08 10.16 -21.80
CA PHE A 76 -7.05 8.72 -21.99
C PHE A 76 -7.80 7.99 -20.87
N LEU A 77 -7.68 8.49 -19.64
CA LEU A 77 -8.18 7.85 -18.43
C LEU A 77 -9.15 8.77 -17.66
N ASP A 78 -10.35 8.26 -17.40
CA ASP A 78 -11.33 8.93 -16.54
C ASP A 78 -11.14 8.51 -15.08
N LEU A 79 -10.67 9.43 -14.24
CA LEU A 79 -10.48 9.20 -12.81
C LEU A 79 -11.82 9.03 -12.07
N SER A 80 -12.92 9.58 -12.58
CA SER A 80 -14.25 9.47 -11.97
C SER A 80 -14.84 8.06 -12.11
N LEU A 81 -14.35 7.28 -13.07
CA LEU A 81 -14.75 5.89 -13.28
C LEU A 81 -13.95 4.90 -12.42
N ILE A 82 -12.89 5.34 -11.73
CA ILE A 82 -12.11 4.50 -10.82
C ILE A 82 -12.90 4.25 -9.54
N TYR A 83 -12.94 2.99 -9.10
CA TYR A 83 -13.56 2.64 -7.84
C TYR A 83 -12.72 3.18 -6.67
N LEU A 84 -13.31 4.09 -5.90
CA LEU A 84 -12.75 4.60 -4.66
C LEU A 84 -13.49 3.98 -3.49
N THR A 85 -12.74 3.41 -2.54
CA THR A 85 -13.31 2.88 -1.31
C THR A 85 -13.90 4.01 -0.46
N THR A 86 -15.03 3.75 0.19
CA THR A 86 -15.64 4.66 1.16
C THR A 86 -14.67 4.96 2.30
N THR A 87 -14.59 6.22 2.69
CA THR A 87 -13.68 6.69 3.73
C THR A 87 -14.42 6.73 5.06
N ASN A 88 -14.15 5.74 5.90
CA ASN A 88 -14.69 5.65 7.26
C ASN A 88 -13.52 5.83 8.23
N MET A 89 -13.32 7.05 8.74
CA MET A 89 -12.09 7.42 9.46
C MET A 89 -11.85 6.57 10.71
N LEU A 90 -12.88 6.35 11.51
CA LEU A 90 -12.75 5.64 12.78
C LEU A 90 -12.43 4.14 12.56
N PRO A 91 -13.17 3.40 11.72
CA PRO A 91 -12.81 2.04 11.33
C PRO A 91 -11.45 1.93 10.64
N MET A 92 -11.09 2.89 9.78
CA MET A 92 -9.80 2.89 9.09
C MET A 92 -8.62 3.05 10.04
N VAL A 93 -8.73 3.93 11.05
CA VAL A 93 -7.68 4.11 12.06
C VAL A 93 -7.52 2.84 12.90
N VAL A 94 -8.63 2.28 13.40
CA VAL A 94 -8.60 1.04 14.20
C VAL A 94 -8.06 -0.13 13.38
N GLY A 95 -8.57 -0.32 12.16
CA GLY A 95 -8.11 -1.36 11.25
C GLY A 95 -6.64 -1.20 10.86
N GLY A 96 -6.20 0.04 10.60
CA GLY A 96 -4.80 0.36 10.31
C GLY A 96 -3.87 0.08 11.47
N LEU A 97 -4.29 0.36 12.71
CA LEU A 97 -3.52 0.02 13.91
C LEU A 97 -3.41 -1.49 14.11
N VAL A 98 -4.52 -2.23 13.98
CA VAL A 98 -4.53 -3.70 14.10
C VAL A 98 -3.65 -4.33 13.02
N ALA A 99 -3.78 -3.89 11.77
CA ALA A 99 -2.93 -4.34 10.67
C ALA A 99 -1.45 -3.97 10.90
N GLY A 100 -1.17 -2.78 11.45
CA GLY A 100 0.18 -2.34 11.81
C GLY A 100 0.82 -3.22 12.89
N VAL A 101 0.07 -3.54 13.95
CA VAL A 101 0.52 -4.47 15.00
C VAL A 101 0.79 -5.86 14.41
N GLY A 102 -0.12 -6.36 13.57
CA GLY A 102 0.07 -7.62 12.85
C GLY A 102 1.31 -7.62 11.95
N PHE A 103 1.60 -6.49 11.29
CA PHE A 103 2.80 -6.34 10.47
C PHE A 103 4.08 -6.36 11.32
N VAL A 104 4.11 -5.68 12.46
CA VAL A 104 5.28 -5.67 13.36
C VAL A 104 5.55 -7.06 13.93
N ILE A 105 4.51 -7.78 14.38
CA ILE A 105 4.64 -9.12 14.96
C ILE A 105 5.01 -10.15 13.90
N GLY A 106 4.32 -10.10 12.76
CA GLY A 106 4.47 -11.09 11.69
C GLY A 106 5.65 -10.84 10.75
N GLY A 107 6.19 -9.61 10.72
CA GLY A 107 7.29 -9.22 9.84
C GLY A 107 6.92 -9.16 8.35
N TYR A 108 5.65 -9.36 8.00
CA TYR A 108 5.15 -9.33 6.63
C TYR A 108 3.89 -8.48 6.51
N CYS A 109 3.72 -7.83 5.36
CA CYS A 109 2.45 -7.24 4.96
C CYS A 109 1.76 -8.18 3.94
N PRO A 110 0.44 -8.05 3.71
CA PRO A 110 -0.34 -9.08 3.00
C PRO A 110 0.14 -9.35 1.56
N GLY A 111 0.67 -8.35 0.85
CA GLY A 111 1.25 -8.56 -0.47
C GLY A 111 2.61 -9.27 -0.41
N THR A 112 3.47 -8.85 0.51
CA THR A 112 4.83 -9.42 0.65
C THR A 112 4.84 -10.84 1.20
N SER A 113 3.85 -11.20 2.03
CA SER A 113 3.71 -12.57 2.53
C SER A 113 3.42 -13.55 1.40
N MET A 114 2.62 -13.17 0.40
CA MET A 114 2.34 -14.04 -0.76
C MET A 114 3.60 -14.28 -1.60
N VAL A 115 4.42 -13.24 -1.79
CA VAL A 115 5.72 -13.36 -2.47
C VAL A 115 6.65 -14.26 -1.67
N ALA A 116 6.72 -14.07 -0.35
CA ALA A 116 7.57 -14.88 0.52
C ALA A 116 7.12 -16.36 0.56
N VAL A 117 5.81 -16.64 0.57
CA VAL A 117 5.27 -18.01 0.43
C VAL A 117 5.68 -18.62 -0.92
N ALA A 118 5.59 -17.87 -2.02
CA ALA A 118 6.03 -18.34 -3.33
C ALA A 118 7.54 -18.67 -3.39
N THR A 119 8.35 -17.99 -2.56
CA THR A 119 9.79 -18.30 -2.40
C THR A 119 10.09 -19.45 -1.43
N GLY A 120 9.07 -20.09 -0.85
CA GLY A 120 9.23 -21.24 0.05
C GLY A 120 9.56 -20.89 1.50
N LYS A 121 9.25 -19.67 1.95
CA LYS A 121 9.55 -19.23 3.32
C LYS A 121 8.49 -19.66 4.32
N ILE A 122 8.92 -20.42 5.34
CA ILE A 122 8.04 -21.04 6.34
C ILE A 122 7.39 -19.98 7.25
N ASP A 123 8.14 -18.96 7.65
CA ASP A 123 7.64 -17.83 8.45
C ASP A 123 6.49 -17.10 7.72
N ALA A 124 6.59 -16.95 6.40
CA ALA A 124 5.52 -16.38 5.60
C ALA A 124 4.28 -17.28 5.50
N MET A 125 4.46 -18.61 5.43
CA MET A 125 3.34 -19.55 5.42
C MET A 125 2.53 -19.49 6.72
N VAL A 126 3.22 -19.45 7.86
CA VAL A 126 2.57 -19.27 9.18
C VAL A 126 1.81 -17.94 9.23
N TYR A 127 2.41 -16.87 8.72
CA TYR A 127 1.77 -15.56 8.65
C TYR A 127 0.50 -15.58 7.78
N VAL A 128 0.56 -16.20 6.59
CA VAL A 128 -0.61 -16.31 5.69
C VAL A 128 -1.73 -17.13 6.34
N LEU A 129 -1.41 -18.23 7.02
CA LEU A 129 -2.42 -19.00 7.76
C LEU A 129 -3.07 -18.18 8.88
N GLY A 130 -2.26 -17.44 9.65
CA GLY A 130 -2.77 -16.51 10.66
C GLY A 130 -3.65 -15.41 10.08
N MET A 131 -3.28 -14.86 8.92
CA MET A 131 -4.07 -13.87 8.19
C MET A 131 -5.40 -14.47 7.71
N MET A 132 -5.38 -15.64 7.10
CA MET A 132 -6.61 -16.32 6.64
C MET A 132 -7.55 -16.61 7.80
N PHE A 133 -7.01 -17.08 8.93
CA PHE A 133 -7.79 -17.29 10.14
C PHE A 133 -8.37 -15.98 10.68
N GLY A 134 -7.57 -14.90 10.72
CA GLY A 134 -8.02 -13.58 11.13
C GLY A 134 -9.15 -13.03 10.25
N ILE A 135 -9.05 -13.20 8.93
CA ILE A 135 -10.09 -12.81 7.97
C ILE A 135 -11.38 -13.60 8.22
N PHE A 136 -11.26 -14.91 8.45
CA PHE A 136 -12.41 -15.78 8.73
C PHE A 136 -13.12 -15.35 10.03
N VAL A 137 -12.36 -15.18 11.12
CA VAL A 137 -12.89 -14.73 12.41
C VAL A 137 -13.52 -13.35 12.30
N PHE A 138 -12.88 -12.44 11.55
CA PHE A 138 -13.42 -11.11 11.29
C PHE A 138 -14.73 -11.18 10.50
N GLY A 139 -14.83 -12.04 9.50
CA GLY A 139 -16.04 -12.25 8.71
C GLY A 139 -17.22 -12.73 9.56
N GLU A 140 -16.99 -13.66 10.49
CA GLU A 140 -18.03 -14.12 11.43
C GLU A 140 -18.42 -13.06 12.47
N MET A 141 -17.46 -12.25 12.92
CA MET A 141 -17.77 -11.13 13.83
C MET A 141 -18.40 -9.93 13.11
N PHE A 142 -18.28 -9.83 11.79
CA PHE A 142 -18.71 -8.68 11.00
C PHE A 142 -20.15 -8.22 11.29
N PRO A 143 -21.17 -9.11 11.36
CA PRO A 143 -22.54 -8.71 11.67
C PRO A 143 -22.70 -7.99 13.02
N SER A 144 -21.82 -8.28 13.99
CA SER A 144 -21.87 -7.66 15.32
C SER A 144 -21.18 -6.30 15.37
N ILE A 145 -20.22 -6.06 14.46
CA ILE A 145 -19.41 -4.84 14.38
C ILE A 145 -19.79 -3.94 13.20
N GLU A 146 -20.80 -4.33 12.41
CA GLU A 146 -21.28 -3.58 11.24
C GLU A 146 -21.66 -2.14 11.60
N SER A 147 -22.32 -1.94 12.73
CA SER A 147 -22.69 -0.61 13.25
C SER A 147 -21.48 0.28 13.53
N PHE A 148 -20.36 -0.33 13.95
CA PHE A 148 -19.09 0.36 14.14
C PHE A 148 -18.37 0.57 12.80
N PHE A 149 -18.42 -0.39 11.88
CA PHE A 149 -17.80 -0.28 10.56
C PHE A 149 -18.42 0.80 9.68
N ASN A 150 -19.72 1.05 9.82
CA ASN A 150 -20.41 2.14 9.13
C ASN A 150 -20.45 3.43 9.96
N SER A 151 -19.80 3.45 11.13
CA SER A 151 -19.69 4.66 11.93
C SER A 151 -18.72 5.64 11.25
N SER A 152 -19.17 6.87 11.01
CA SER A 152 -18.40 7.92 10.33
C SER A 152 -18.15 7.71 8.83
N GLU A 153 -19.15 7.22 8.08
CA GLU A 153 -19.13 7.25 6.61
C GLU A 153 -19.04 8.68 6.09
N MET A 154 -17.86 9.05 5.56
CA MET A 154 -17.70 10.30 4.82
C MET A 154 -17.92 10.14 3.31
N GLY A 155 -18.19 8.90 2.83
CA GLY A 155 -18.24 8.58 1.41
C GLY A 155 -16.84 8.49 0.78
N SER A 156 -16.75 8.47 -0.55
CA SER A 156 -15.49 8.45 -1.29
C SER A 156 -14.90 9.86 -1.42
N VAL A 157 -14.31 10.37 -0.33
CA VAL A 157 -13.70 11.71 -0.33
C VAL A 157 -12.25 11.63 -0.78
N THR A 158 -11.91 12.37 -1.83
CA THR A 158 -10.52 12.55 -2.25
C THR A 158 -9.91 13.81 -1.62
N LEU A 159 -8.57 13.85 -1.44
CA LEU A 159 -7.90 15.04 -0.89
C LEU A 159 -8.25 16.35 -1.63
N PRO A 160 -8.30 16.40 -2.98
CA PRO A 160 -8.71 17.61 -3.71
C PRO A 160 -10.14 18.06 -3.38
N GLN A 161 -11.07 17.12 -3.15
CA GLN A 161 -12.46 17.42 -2.79
C GLN A 161 -12.58 17.91 -1.34
N TYR A 162 -11.84 17.32 -0.40
CA TYR A 162 -11.88 17.72 1.01
C TYR A 162 -11.31 19.13 1.23
N PHE A 163 -10.18 19.43 0.57
CA PHE A 163 -9.51 20.72 0.70
C PHE A 163 -9.96 21.77 -0.33
N ASN A 164 -10.86 21.40 -1.24
CA ASN A 164 -11.33 22.24 -2.36
C ASN A 164 -10.18 22.86 -3.18
N MET A 165 -9.08 22.11 -3.34
CA MET A 165 -7.86 22.54 -4.02
C MET A 165 -7.80 21.98 -5.44
N SER A 166 -7.12 22.71 -6.34
CA SER A 166 -6.82 22.21 -7.68
C SER A 166 -6.03 20.89 -7.61
N TYR A 167 -6.40 19.92 -8.43
CA TYR A 167 -5.72 18.62 -8.53
C TYR A 167 -4.21 18.77 -8.72
N GLY A 168 -3.77 19.75 -9.52
CA GLY A 168 -2.34 20.02 -9.75
C GLY A 168 -1.60 20.47 -8.49
N LEU A 169 -2.26 21.22 -7.60
CA LEU A 169 -1.68 21.66 -6.33
C LEU A 169 -1.53 20.48 -5.37
N VAL A 170 -2.52 19.58 -5.31
CA VAL A 170 -2.45 18.36 -4.48
C VAL A 170 -1.33 17.43 -4.97
N VAL A 171 -1.20 17.24 -6.29
CA VAL A 171 -0.09 16.47 -6.88
C VAL A 171 1.25 17.10 -6.47
N PHE A 172 1.40 18.41 -6.58
CA PHE A 172 2.62 19.11 -6.20
C PHE A 172 2.95 18.95 -4.70
N LEU A 173 1.95 19.09 -3.82
CA LEU A 173 2.13 18.91 -2.37
C LEU A 173 2.51 17.48 -2.00
N VAL A 174 1.93 16.47 -2.65
CA VAL A 174 2.28 15.06 -2.41
C VAL A 174 3.71 14.76 -2.88
N VAL A 175 4.14 15.33 -4.01
CA VAL A 175 5.54 15.22 -4.46
C VAL A 175 6.49 15.85 -3.44
N LEU A 176 6.18 17.06 -2.93
CA LEU A 176 6.98 17.70 -1.88
C LEU A 176 7.03 16.88 -0.59
N MET A 177 5.89 16.34 -0.16
CA MET A 177 5.80 15.45 0.99
C MET A 177 6.67 14.21 0.81
N ALA A 178 6.63 13.59 -0.38
CA ALA A 178 7.46 12.44 -0.69
C ALA A 178 8.94 12.79 -0.61
N LEU A 179 9.38 13.90 -1.24
CA LEU A 179 10.76 14.39 -1.14
C LEU A 179 11.19 14.63 0.32
N GLY A 180 10.30 15.21 1.13
CA GLY A 180 10.51 15.37 2.57
C GLY A 180 10.65 14.03 3.30
N ALA A 181 9.82 13.05 2.97
CA ALA A 181 9.90 11.70 3.54
C ALA A 181 11.20 10.97 3.15
N PHE A 182 11.70 11.15 1.91
CA PHE A 182 13.00 10.64 1.48
C PHE A 182 14.14 11.27 2.29
N ALA A 183 14.13 12.59 2.43
CA ALA A 183 15.13 13.32 3.21
C ALA A 183 15.11 12.91 4.69
N ALA A 184 13.92 12.78 5.28
CA ALA A 184 13.74 12.31 6.66
C ALA A 184 14.23 10.87 6.85
N ALA A 185 13.94 9.99 5.89
CA ALA A 185 14.41 8.60 5.92
C ALA A 185 15.94 8.51 5.87
N GLU A 186 16.59 9.28 4.98
CA GLU A 186 18.06 9.34 4.93
C GLU A 186 18.67 9.94 6.20
N TRP A 187 18.06 10.98 6.76
CA TRP A 187 18.50 11.55 8.03
C TRP A 187 18.39 10.54 9.17
N GLY A 188 17.29 9.79 9.24
CA GLY A 188 17.09 8.72 10.23
C GLY A 188 18.14 7.61 10.12
N GLU A 189 18.42 7.15 8.90
CA GLU A 189 19.47 6.14 8.66
C GLU A 189 20.86 6.65 9.07
N ARG A 190 21.22 7.90 8.72
CA ARG A 190 22.50 8.52 9.09
C ARG A 190 22.66 8.65 10.61
N LYS A 191 21.61 9.05 11.32
CA LYS A 191 21.64 9.21 12.78
C LYS A 191 21.79 7.87 13.49
N MET A 192 21.11 6.82 13.01
CA MET A 192 21.23 5.47 13.57
C MET A 192 22.58 4.83 13.23
N ALA A 193 23.13 5.10 12.04
CA ALA A 193 24.47 4.68 11.66
C ALA A 193 25.56 5.35 12.53
N ALA A 194 25.43 6.65 12.81
CA ALA A 194 26.35 7.37 13.70
C ALA A 194 26.33 6.79 15.12
N LYS A 195 25.14 6.54 15.69
CA LYS A 195 24.98 5.93 17.02
C LYS A 195 25.58 4.52 17.11
N LYS A 196 25.53 3.75 16.01
CA LYS A 196 26.15 2.42 15.94
C LYS A 196 27.68 2.48 15.86
N SER A 197 28.23 3.53 15.24
CA SER A 197 29.68 3.79 15.19
C SER A 197 30.27 4.23 16.53
N GLU A 198 29.50 4.95 17.35
CA GLU A 198 29.92 5.35 18.70
C GLU A 198 29.83 4.21 19.73
N ALA A 199 28.94 3.23 19.49
CA ALA A 199 28.72 2.10 20.40
C ALA A 199 29.71 0.93 20.23
N ASN A 200 30.58 0.97 19.22
CA ASN A 200 31.58 -0.08 18.95
C ASN A 200 32.91 0.57 18.49
N PRO A 201 33.71 1.13 19.42
CA PRO A 201 35.02 1.71 19.12
C PRO A 201 36.06 0.66 18.70
#